data_AF-A0A7W0PJX5-F1
#
_entry.id   AF-A0A7W0PJX5-F1
#
_cell.length_a   1.000
_cell.length_b   1.000
_cell.length_c   1.000
_cell.angle_alpha   90.00
_cell.angle_beta   90.00
_cell.angle_gamma   90.00
#
_symmetry.space_group_name_H-M   'P 1'
#
loop_
_entity.id
_entity.type
_entity.pdbx_description
1 polymer ?
#
loop_
_entity_poly.entity_id
_entity_poly.type
_entity_poly.pdbx_seq_one_letter_code
_entity_poly.pdbx_strand_id
1 'polypeptide(L)'
;MSEDQEWSRRVLLAGLEIVYEPRARVQHSHAYTVAGAFRRFFDSGVSADRAYVSEAPSSRLALREAGFRYAVGEIVWLWRTGRRRWLPYAAVYESAKFAGLQLGLRHRRIPVPVKRRLSGLDSHWNEGASPSQWRKSSKPRVCLVYDHLFPQTVGGAERWMRDLALHVAATGHDVTYVTMRHWDESERPNLAGVRVLGLTPAGRVYRRERRTLMPPVRFGLAVARHLWRHGSEYDIVHMASFPYFPLLAASAIGRRRRYELVVNWIEIWTKEYWRHYAGRPIGTIGWLVQQACVGMPHKAYCFSRLHAERLREAGYAGIPVLLPGLYAGPVEPTPADHVDPTLVVYAGRHVQEKRIGHLVRAFAQARERSPQLRLELYGDGPEQSHVADLTRTLGLDSSVLHHGRQPEEEVADAIGRAACLVTASEREGYGLVVVEAAAQGTPSVVVAGPENAAMELVEEGVNGAVAPDPSPDSLATAIERVVGAGPALRKSTADWFARNARTLRIDGSLELVVEGYAQMLSCAREARR
;
A
#
# COMPACT_ATOMS: atom_id res chain seq x y z
N MET A 1 -7.18 6.27 17.49
CA MET A 1 -8.20 7.28 17.11
C MET A 1 -9.15 7.41 18.28
N SER A 2 -9.68 8.60 18.55
CA SER A 2 -10.75 8.76 19.56
C SER A 2 -12.03 8.10 19.06
N GLU A 3 -12.90 7.66 19.99
CA GLU A 3 -14.18 7.00 19.68
C GLU A 3 -15.03 7.83 18.71
N ASP A 4 -15.09 9.15 18.93
CA ASP A 4 -15.81 10.10 18.07
C ASP A 4 -15.28 10.11 16.62
N GLN A 5 -13.97 9.96 16.44
CA GLN A 5 -13.33 9.92 15.12
C GLN A 5 -13.56 8.59 14.39
N GLU A 6 -13.55 7.48 15.13
CA GLU A 6 -13.85 6.15 14.57
C GLU A 6 -15.34 6.04 14.22
N TRP A 7 -16.22 6.59 15.05
CA TRP A 7 -17.64 6.71 14.73
C TRP A 7 -17.87 7.60 13.50
N SER A 8 -17.27 8.79 13.47
CA SER A 8 -17.36 9.70 12.32
C SER A 8 -16.88 9.04 11.04
N ARG A 9 -15.76 8.31 11.10
CA ARG A 9 -15.24 7.53 9.99
C ARG A 9 -16.25 6.46 9.52
N ARG A 10 -16.87 5.72 10.42
CA ARG A 10 -17.87 4.69 10.07
C ARG A 10 -19.14 5.29 9.45
N VAL A 11 -19.58 6.44 9.95
CA VAL A 11 -20.73 7.18 9.39
C VAL A 11 -20.43 7.61 7.96
N LEU A 12 -19.27 8.21 7.74
CA LEU A 12 -18.83 8.63 6.40
C LEU A 12 -18.66 7.44 5.45
N LEU A 13 -18.06 6.33 5.92
CA LEU A 13 -17.90 5.10 5.13
C LEU A 13 -19.22 4.39 4.82
N ALA A 14 -20.28 4.67 5.59
CA ALA A 14 -21.63 4.18 5.32
C ALA A 14 -22.41 5.07 4.33
N GLY A 15 -21.75 6.07 3.72
CA GLY A 15 -22.37 7.01 2.78
C GLY A 15 -23.26 8.07 3.43
N LEU A 16 -23.11 8.28 4.75
CA LEU A 16 -23.88 9.29 5.49
C LEU A 16 -23.03 10.55 5.68
N GLU A 17 -23.67 11.72 5.56
CA GLU A 17 -23.04 13.01 5.79
C GLU A 17 -23.07 13.40 7.27
N ILE A 18 -21.99 14.02 7.76
CA ILE A 18 -21.93 14.59 9.11
C ILE A 18 -22.27 16.08 9.02
N VAL A 19 -23.48 16.45 9.45
CA VAL A 19 -23.92 17.85 9.52
C VAL A 19 -23.74 18.38 10.93
N TYR A 20 -23.10 19.54 11.07
CA TYR A 20 -22.95 20.22 12.34
C TYR A 20 -24.25 21.01 12.67
N GLU A 21 -24.97 20.59 13.72
CA GLU A 21 -26.17 21.29 14.22
C GLU A 21 -25.82 22.14 15.46
N PRO A 22 -25.59 23.45 15.31
CA PRO A 22 -25.18 24.32 16.42
C PRO A 22 -26.25 24.51 17.51
N ARG A 23 -27.52 24.18 17.26
CA ARG A 23 -28.61 24.29 18.23
C ARG A 23 -28.85 23.01 19.02
N ALA A 24 -28.15 21.91 18.70
CA ALA A 24 -28.30 20.65 19.40
C ALA A 24 -27.90 20.81 20.88
N ARG A 25 -28.82 20.45 21.78
CA ARG A 25 -28.52 20.39 23.22
C ARG A 25 -27.66 19.17 23.49
N VAL A 26 -26.34 19.39 23.63
CA VAL A 26 -25.41 18.33 24.03
C VAL A 26 -25.41 18.20 25.55
N GLN A 27 -25.84 17.04 26.04
CA GLN A 27 -25.69 16.69 27.46
C GLN A 27 -24.37 15.95 27.62
N HIS A 28 -23.31 16.66 28.03
CA HIS A 28 -22.03 16.04 28.29
C HIS A 28 -22.16 15.08 29.48
N SER A 29 -21.87 13.80 29.24
CA SER A 29 -21.94 12.75 30.25
C SER A 29 -20.95 12.95 31.41
N HIS A 30 -19.93 13.82 31.24
CA HIS A 30 -18.82 13.97 32.18
C HIS A 30 -18.38 15.44 32.31
N ALA A 31 -18.20 15.93 33.54
CA ALA A 31 -17.49 17.17 33.80
C ALA A 31 -15.99 16.85 33.95
N TYR A 32 -15.16 17.23 32.97
CA TYR A 32 -13.73 17.02 33.10
C TYR A 32 -13.16 17.90 34.21
N THR A 33 -12.34 17.30 35.08
CA THR A 33 -11.44 18.06 35.94
C THR A 33 -10.40 18.78 35.08
N VAL A 34 -9.74 19.80 35.61
CA VAL A 34 -8.63 20.51 34.94
C VAL A 34 -7.57 19.51 34.42
N ALA A 35 -7.24 18.49 35.21
CA ALA A 35 -6.32 17.42 34.83
C ALA A 35 -6.89 16.51 33.71
N GLY A 36 -8.18 16.19 33.77
CA GLY A 36 -8.86 15.43 32.71
C GLY A 36 -8.88 16.18 31.38
N ALA A 37 -9.14 17.49 31.41
CA ALA A 37 -9.09 18.36 30.24
C ALA A 37 -7.67 18.44 29.66
N PHE A 38 -6.65 18.60 30.51
CA PHE A 38 -5.25 18.56 30.08
C PHE A 38 -4.92 17.25 29.34
N ARG A 39 -5.24 16.10 29.94
CA ARG A 39 -4.94 14.78 29.37
C ARG A 39 -5.64 14.55 28.03
N ARG A 40 -6.93 14.90 27.95
CA ARG A 40 -7.71 14.81 26.71
C ARG A 40 -7.09 15.67 25.60
N PHE A 41 -6.72 16.91 25.89
CA PHE A 41 -6.12 17.81 24.90
C PHE A 41 -4.68 17.44 24.56
N PHE A 42 -3.94 16.81 25.48
CA PHE A 42 -2.65 16.17 25.17
C PHE A 42 -2.84 15.08 24.12
N ASP A 43 -3.80 14.18 24.31
CA ASP A 43 -4.11 13.11 23.35
C ASP A 43 -4.61 13.68 22.01
N SER A 44 -5.41 14.75 22.03
CA SER A 44 -5.80 15.48 20.81
C SER A 44 -4.59 16.08 20.08
N GLY A 45 -3.61 16.64 20.80
CA GLY A 45 -2.38 17.15 20.20
C GLY A 45 -1.50 16.06 19.58
N VAL A 46 -1.41 14.90 20.23
CA VAL A 46 -0.73 13.71 19.67
C VAL A 46 -1.46 13.22 18.41
N SER A 47 -2.79 13.20 18.44
CA SER A 47 -3.59 12.79 17.29
C SER A 47 -3.49 13.78 16.13
N ALA A 48 -3.45 15.09 16.40
CA ALA A 48 -3.30 16.13 15.39
C ALA A 48 -1.92 16.12 14.72
N ASP A 49 -0.87 15.73 15.45
CA ASP A 49 0.47 15.50 14.87
C ASP A 49 0.51 14.26 13.94
N ARG A 50 -0.44 13.32 14.08
CA ARG A 50 -0.49 12.04 13.37
C ARG A 50 -1.49 11.99 12.21
N ALA A 51 -2.66 12.59 12.39
CA ALA A 51 -3.70 12.67 11.37
C ALA A 51 -3.43 13.91 10.52
N TYR A 52 -2.80 13.70 9.35
CA TYR A 52 -2.77 14.60 8.20
C TYR A 52 -3.25 16.04 8.46
N VAL A 53 -2.33 16.91 8.87
CA VAL A 53 -2.07 18.24 8.31
C VAL A 53 -0.76 18.70 8.98
N SER A 54 0.28 18.88 8.15
CA SER A 54 1.40 19.82 8.30
C SER A 54 2.84 19.34 8.54
N GLU A 55 3.58 19.37 7.44
CA GLU A 55 4.84 20.11 7.39
C GLU A 55 4.63 21.62 7.14
N ALA A 56 3.38 22.11 7.02
CA ALA A 56 3.06 23.52 6.82
C ALA A 56 2.91 24.29 8.15
N PRO A 57 3.79 25.28 8.46
CA PRO A 57 3.68 26.15 9.63
C PRO A 57 2.29 26.82 9.80
N SER A 58 1.57 27.03 8.69
CA SER A 58 0.28 27.71 8.61
C SER A 58 -0.85 27.04 9.41
N SER A 59 -0.88 25.71 9.46
CA SER A 59 -1.93 24.95 10.16
C SER A 59 -1.83 25.01 11.69
N ARG A 60 -0.59 24.98 12.23
CA ARG A 60 -0.32 25.13 13.66
C ARG A 60 -0.66 26.53 14.14
N LEU A 61 -0.46 27.53 13.28
CA LEU A 61 -0.91 28.90 13.51
C LEU A 61 -2.44 28.99 13.52
N ALA A 62 -3.13 28.41 12.53
CA ALA A 62 -4.59 28.40 12.47
C ALA A 62 -5.24 27.76 13.71
N LEU A 63 -4.68 26.64 14.20
CA LEU A 63 -5.17 25.98 15.42
C LEU A 63 -4.99 26.85 16.68
N ARG A 64 -3.88 27.59 16.76
CA ARG A 64 -3.61 28.54 17.87
C ARG A 64 -4.53 29.74 17.83
N GLU A 65 -4.80 30.30 16.66
CA GLU A 65 -5.72 31.43 16.48
C GLU A 65 -7.17 31.04 16.79
N ALA A 66 -7.61 29.86 16.36
CA ALA A 66 -8.93 29.34 16.70
C ALA A 66 -9.09 29.15 18.23
N GLY A 67 -8.09 28.54 18.88
CA GLY A 67 -8.08 28.37 20.34
C GLY A 67 -8.09 29.69 21.11
N PHE A 68 -7.32 30.68 20.65
CA PHE A 68 -7.30 32.01 21.28
C PHE A 68 -8.64 32.73 21.15
N ARG A 69 -9.26 32.71 19.95
CA ARG A 69 -10.59 33.30 19.73
C ARG A 69 -11.66 32.69 20.63
N TYR A 70 -11.62 31.36 20.83
CA TYR A 70 -12.54 30.66 21.73
C TYR A 70 -12.38 31.13 23.18
N ALA A 71 -11.14 31.14 23.70
CA ALA A 71 -10.86 31.55 25.08
C ALA A 71 -11.26 33.01 25.36
N VAL A 72 -11.00 33.92 24.41
CA VAL A 72 -11.46 35.32 24.51
C VAL A 72 -12.99 35.40 24.50
N GLY A 73 -13.65 34.63 23.62
CA GLY A 73 -15.11 34.56 23.55
C GLY A 73 -15.75 34.12 24.87
N GLU A 74 -15.18 33.10 25.52
CA GLU A 74 -15.66 32.60 26.82
C GLU A 74 -15.50 33.66 27.93
N ILE A 75 -14.35 34.33 27.99
CA ILE A 75 -14.09 35.41 28.96
C ILE A 75 -15.09 36.56 28.77
N VAL A 76 -15.29 37.00 27.53
CA VAL A 76 -16.24 38.07 27.20
C VAL A 76 -17.66 37.67 27.57
N TRP A 77 -18.06 36.42 27.32
CA TRP A 77 -19.38 35.92 27.68
C TRP A 77 -19.58 35.86 29.20
N LEU A 78 -18.60 35.36 29.95
CA LEU A 78 -18.65 35.34 31.43
C LEU A 78 -18.75 36.75 32.02
N TRP A 79 -18.07 37.72 31.40
CA TRP A 79 -18.14 39.12 31.79
C TRP A 79 -19.52 39.74 31.52
N ARG A 80 -20.05 39.54 30.31
CA ARG A 80 -21.34 40.10 29.86
C ARG A 80 -22.54 39.51 30.60
N THR A 81 -22.46 38.24 30.99
CA THR A 81 -23.56 37.54 31.68
C THR A 81 -23.54 37.67 33.21
N GLY A 82 -22.64 38.49 33.76
CA GLY A 82 -22.52 38.71 35.21
C GLY A 82 -21.94 37.53 35.98
N ARG A 83 -21.41 36.50 35.31
CA ARG A 83 -20.88 35.26 35.90
C ARG A 83 -19.40 35.36 36.29
N ARG A 84 -18.96 36.54 36.71
CA ARG A 84 -17.53 36.89 36.92
C ARG A 84 -16.78 35.98 37.89
N ARG A 85 -17.48 35.38 38.87
CA ARG A 85 -16.89 34.43 39.83
C ARG A 85 -16.24 33.19 39.18
N TRP A 86 -16.60 32.86 37.94
CA TRP A 86 -16.05 31.72 37.20
C TRP A 86 -14.82 32.06 36.36
N LEU A 87 -14.45 33.35 36.23
CA LEU A 87 -13.29 33.78 35.44
C LEU A 87 -11.98 33.11 35.89
N PRO A 88 -11.67 32.97 37.20
CA PRO A 88 -10.44 32.29 37.62
C PRO A 88 -10.42 30.83 37.20
N TYR A 89 -11.56 30.14 37.31
CA TYR A 89 -11.68 28.74 36.89
C TYR A 89 -11.54 28.58 35.38
N ALA A 90 -12.22 29.41 34.59
CA ALA A 90 -12.14 29.39 33.13
C ALA A 90 -10.70 29.61 32.64
N ALA A 91 -9.98 30.58 33.23
CA ALA A 91 -8.58 30.85 32.90
C ALA A 91 -7.67 29.64 33.16
N VAL A 92 -7.83 28.97 34.30
CA VAL A 92 -7.07 27.75 34.64
C VAL A 92 -7.43 26.59 33.71
N TYR A 93 -8.72 26.41 33.43
CA TYR A 93 -9.22 25.33 32.60
C TYR A 93 -8.76 25.45 31.13
N GLU A 94 -8.86 26.65 30.54
CA GLU A 94 -8.39 26.90 29.17
C GLU A 94 -6.87 26.83 29.06
N SER A 95 -6.13 27.29 30.08
CA SER A 95 -4.68 27.16 30.13
C SER A 95 -4.25 25.69 30.16
N ALA A 96 -4.97 24.84 30.90
CA ALA A 96 -4.71 23.40 30.95
C ALA A 96 -4.98 22.71 29.60
N LYS A 97 -6.06 23.06 28.89
CA LYS A 97 -6.32 22.58 27.53
C LYS A 97 -5.21 22.98 26.56
N PHE A 98 -4.82 24.26 26.58
CA PHE A 98 -3.79 24.80 25.71
C PHE A 98 -2.43 24.14 25.98
N ALA A 99 -2.05 24.00 27.25
CA ALA A 99 -0.81 23.33 27.65
C ALA A 99 -0.80 21.86 27.22
N GLY A 100 -1.91 21.14 27.43
CA GLY A 100 -2.09 19.76 26.98
C GLY A 100 -1.88 19.64 25.48
N LEU A 101 -2.59 20.45 24.69
CA LEU A 101 -2.49 20.46 23.23
C LEU A 101 -1.07 20.78 22.73
N GLN A 102 -0.40 21.79 23.29
CA GLN A 102 0.97 22.17 22.90
C GLN A 102 2.01 21.09 23.25
N LEU A 103 1.87 20.44 24.41
CA LEU A 103 2.71 19.31 24.78
C LEU A 103 2.42 18.08 23.92
N GLY A 104 1.15 17.84 23.59
CA GLY A 104 0.72 16.81 22.66
C GLY A 104 1.32 16.99 21.27
N LEU A 105 1.29 18.20 20.71
CA LEU A 105 1.93 18.53 19.42
C LEU A 105 3.47 18.40 19.44
N ARG A 106 4.08 18.37 20.63
CA ARG A 106 5.53 18.20 20.82
C ARG A 106 5.88 16.86 21.44
N HIS A 107 4.93 15.90 21.45
CA HIS A 107 5.08 14.62 22.15
C HIS A 107 6.32 13.84 21.72
N ARG A 108 6.81 14.01 20.49
CA ARG A 108 8.03 13.37 19.98
C ARG A 108 9.27 13.65 20.83
N ARG A 109 9.32 14.77 21.56
CA ARG A 109 10.44 15.13 22.47
C ARG A 109 10.27 14.61 23.90
N ILE A 110 9.14 13.97 24.21
CA ILE A 110 8.78 13.54 25.57
C ILE A 110 9.07 12.02 25.69
N PRO A 111 9.75 11.54 26.75
CA PRO A 111 9.94 10.10 26.96
C PRO A 111 8.62 9.36 27.23
N VAL A 112 8.50 8.11 26.76
CA VAL A 112 7.28 7.27 26.90
C VAL A 112 6.75 7.17 28.35
N PRO A 113 7.59 7.00 29.41
CA PRO A 113 7.09 6.95 30.78
C PRO A 113 6.41 8.24 31.24
N VAL A 114 6.83 9.38 30.68
CA VAL A 114 6.22 10.69 30.96
C VAL A 114 4.93 10.86 30.17
N LYS A 115 4.90 10.42 28.89
CA LYS A 115 3.66 10.40 28.08
C LYS A 115 2.54 9.63 28.77
N ARG A 116 2.86 8.50 29.42
CA ARG A 116 1.90 7.72 30.22
C ARG A 116 1.21 8.52 31.33
N ARG A 117 1.89 9.51 31.93
CA ARG A 117 1.27 10.34 32.99
C ARG A 117 0.47 11.51 32.43
N LEU A 118 0.84 11.97 31.24
CA LEU A 118 0.24 13.13 30.55
C LEU A 118 -0.95 12.75 29.67
N SER A 119 -1.06 11.48 29.28
CA SER A 119 -2.12 10.91 28.44
C SER A 119 -3.32 10.45 29.27
N GLY A 120 -4.51 10.49 28.69
CA GLY A 120 -5.71 9.83 29.23
C GLY A 120 -5.87 8.39 28.72
N LEU A 121 -5.15 8.05 27.64
CA LEU A 121 -5.14 6.75 26.99
C LEU A 121 -3.91 5.92 27.40
N ASP A 122 -3.84 5.48 28.65
CA ASP A 122 -2.68 4.73 29.17
C ASP A 122 -2.36 3.47 28.35
N SER A 123 -3.38 2.78 27.85
CA SER A 123 -3.26 1.58 27.00
C SER A 123 -2.55 1.86 25.67
N HIS A 124 -2.70 3.06 25.11
CA HIS A 124 -2.07 3.48 23.85
C HIS A 124 -0.54 3.51 23.93
N TRP A 125 0.00 3.65 25.14
CA TRP A 125 1.44 3.66 25.39
C TRP A 125 1.94 2.32 25.98
N ASN A 126 1.04 1.36 26.21
CA ASN A 126 1.30 0.06 26.83
C ASN A 126 1.25 -1.10 25.81
N GLU A 127 1.99 -1.03 24.70
CA GLU A 127 2.22 -2.23 23.88
C GLU A 127 3.72 -2.50 23.71
N GLY A 128 4.28 -2.93 24.85
CA GLY A 128 5.62 -3.47 24.99
C GLY A 128 5.69 -4.34 26.25
N ALA A 129 5.36 -5.62 26.08
CA ALA A 129 5.54 -6.75 26.99
C ALA A 129 4.44 -7.09 28.03
N SER A 130 3.65 -8.13 27.72
CA SER A 130 3.65 -9.38 28.50
C SER A 130 3.43 -10.57 27.56
N PRO A 131 4.30 -11.60 27.54
CA PRO A 131 4.20 -12.75 26.65
C PRO A 131 3.11 -13.81 26.97
N SER A 132 2.12 -13.53 27.81
CA SER A 132 1.36 -14.60 28.50
C SER A 132 -0.16 -14.62 28.33
N GLN A 133 -0.77 -13.84 27.44
CA GLN A 133 -2.23 -13.85 27.26
C GLN A 133 -2.76 -14.46 25.96
N TRP A 134 -1.90 -14.93 25.06
CA TRP A 134 -2.38 -15.58 23.84
C TRP A 134 -2.50 -17.07 24.11
N ARG A 135 -3.76 -17.52 24.28
CA ARG A 135 -4.14 -18.93 24.37
C ARG A 135 -3.31 -19.72 23.35
N LYS A 136 -2.77 -20.86 23.76
CA LYS A 136 -2.31 -21.92 22.84
C LYS A 136 -3.44 -22.15 21.84
N SER A 137 -3.35 -21.53 20.67
CA SER A 137 -4.26 -21.79 19.57
C SER A 137 -3.94 -23.20 19.09
N SER A 138 -4.95 -24.05 18.96
CA SER A 138 -4.81 -25.35 18.31
C SER A 138 -4.64 -25.21 16.78
N LYS A 139 -4.74 -23.98 16.25
CA LYS A 139 -4.59 -23.68 14.83
C LYS A 139 -3.12 -23.39 14.47
N PRO A 140 -2.72 -23.63 13.22
CA PRO A 140 -1.33 -23.48 12.78
C PRO A 140 -0.79 -22.06 12.97
N ARG A 141 0.52 -21.97 13.23
CA ARG A 141 1.28 -20.72 13.39
C ARG A 141 1.99 -20.40 12.08
N VAL A 142 1.69 -19.23 11.52
CA VAL A 142 2.17 -18.79 10.20
C VAL A 142 3.11 -17.60 10.36
N CYS A 143 4.32 -17.71 9.81
CA CYS A 143 5.27 -16.62 9.70
C CYS A 143 5.27 -16.09 8.27
N LEU A 144 4.73 -14.89 8.06
CA LEU A 144 4.83 -14.17 6.81
C LEU A 144 6.12 -13.36 6.78
N VAL A 145 6.89 -13.43 5.69
CA VAL A 145 8.16 -12.70 5.56
C VAL A 145 8.15 -11.88 4.28
N TYR A 146 8.17 -10.55 4.43
CA TYR A 146 8.37 -9.62 3.33
C TYR A 146 9.03 -8.35 3.85
N ASP A 147 9.97 -7.80 3.11
CA ASP A 147 10.82 -6.71 3.59
C ASP A 147 10.11 -5.35 3.64
N HIS A 148 8.93 -5.26 3.05
CA HIS A 148 8.06 -4.08 3.06
C HIS A 148 6.72 -4.37 3.74
N LEU A 149 6.00 -3.32 4.12
CA LEU A 149 4.69 -3.42 4.74
C LEU A 149 3.79 -2.27 4.26
N PHE A 150 2.56 -2.59 3.84
CA PHE A 150 1.54 -1.58 3.56
C PHE A 150 0.88 -1.11 4.88
N PRO A 151 0.56 0.18 5.06
CA PRO A 151 0.67 1.32 4.12
C PRO A 151 2.01 2.05 4.15
N GLN A 152 2.99 1.59 4.94
CA GLN A 152 4.27 2.27 5.10
C GLN A 152 5.01 2.39 3.75
N THR A 153 4.85 1.39 2.89
CA THR A 153 5.23 1.45 1.47
C THR A 153 4.08 0.98 0.58
N VAL A 154 4.01 1.51 -0.65
CA VAL A 154 2.90 1.26 -1.59
C VAL A 154 3.38 0.49 -2.81
N GLY A 155 2.70 -0.62 -3.07
CA GLY A 155 2.85 -1.45 -4.25
C GLY A 155 1.91 -2.66 -4.18
N GLY A 156 1.75 -3.37 -5.30
CA GLY A 156 0.86 -4.52 -5.38
C GLY A 156 1.30 -5.67 -4.47
N ALA A 157 2.61 -5.89 -4.34
CA ALA A 157 3.19 -6.92 -3.47
C ALA A 157 2.92 -6.62 -1.98
N GLU A 158 3.07 -5.36 -1.58
CA GLU A 158 2.81 -4.89 -0.23
C GLU A 158 1.34 -5.04 0.14
N ARG A 159 0.43 -4.69 -0.77
CA ARG A 159 -1.03 -4.90 -0.60
C ARG A 159 -1.35 -6.38 -0.45
N TRP A 160 -0.86 -7.21 -1.39
CA TRP A 160 -1.05 -8.67 -1.33
C TRP A 160 -0.60 -9.27 -0.01
N MET A 161 0.64 -8.97 0.43
CA MET A 161 1.16 -9.55 1.67
C MET A 161 0.37 -9.08 2.90
N ARG A 162 -0.11 -7.84 2.93
CA ARG A 162 -1.00 -7.33 3.99
C ARG A 162 -2.34 -8.08 3.98
N ASP A 163 -2.98 -8.19 2.83
CA ASP A 163 -4.30 -8.81 2.70
C ASP A 163 -4.24 -10.30 3.03
N LEU A 164 -3.16 -10.97 2.62
CA LEU A 164 -2.86 -12.32 3.04
C LEU A 164 -2.71 -12.44 4.56
N ALA A 165 -1.98 -11.53 5.20
CA ALA A 165 -1.81 -11.54 6.65
C ALA A 165 -3.14 -11.41 7.39
N LEU A 166 -3.98 -10.46 6.96
CA LEU A 166 -5.28 -10.21 7.55
C LEU A 166 -6.23 -11.40 7.33
N HIS A 167 -6.26 -11.97 6.13
CA HIS A 167 -7.11 -13.11 5.81
C HIS A 167 -6.69 -14.38 6.57
N VAL A 168 -5.39 -14.67 6.64
CA VAL A 168 -4.88 -15.81 7.42
C VAL A 168 -5.16 -15.64 8.91
N ALA A 169 -5.06 -14.41 9.44
CA ALA A 169 -5.45 -14.12 10.83
C ALA A 169 -6.97 -14.27 11.05
N ALA A 170 -7.79 -13.80 10.12
CA ALA A 170 -9.26 -13.90 10.19
C ALA A 170 -9.75 -15.36 10.17
N THR A 171 -9.03 -16.26 9.50
CA THR A 171 -9.31 -17.72 9.55
C THR A 171 -8.87 -18.36 10.88
N GLY A 172 -8.32 -17.59 11.81
CA GLY A 172 -7.98 -17.95 13.19
C GLY A 172 -6.58 -18.50 13.39
N HIS A 173 -5.70 -18.40 12.39
CA HIS A 173 -4.28 -18.75 12.54
C HIS A 173 -3.56 -17.68 13.38
N ASP A 174 -2.50 -18.10 14.08
CA ASP A 174 -1.59 -17.16 14.75
C ASP A 174 -0.56 -16.68 13.72
N VAL A 175 -0.62 -15.39 13.37
CA VAL A 175 0.15 -14.81 12.27
C VAL A 175 1.22 -13.87 12.80
N THR A 176 2.46 -14.13 12.40
CA THR A 176 3.59 -13.22 12.60
C THR A 176 4.06 -12.67 11.26
N TYR A 177 4.08 -11.35 11.09
CA TYR A 177 4.61 -10.68 9.91
C TYR A 177 6.00 -10.13 10.21
N VAL A 178 7.01 -10.65 9.53
CA VAL A 178 8.42 -10.26 9.63
C VAL A 178 8.79 -9.35 8.48
N THR A 179 9.29 -8.15 8.79
CA THR A 179 9.60 -7.12 7.79
C THR A 179 10.78 -6.24 8.20
N MET A 180 11.22 -5.35 7.31
CA MET A 180 12.09 -4.23 7.70
C MET A 180 11.24 -3.17 8.42
N ARG A 181 11.83 -2.51 9.39
CA ARG A 181 11.19 -1.44 10.14
C ARG A 181 11.21 -0.15 9.31
N HIS A 182 10.04 0.19 8.78
CA HIS A 182 9.74 1.44 8.04
C HIS A 182 9.03 2.49 8.91
N TRP A 183 8.95 2.26 10.22
CA TRP A 183 8.26 3.09 11.19
C TRP A 183 9.19 3.41 12.38
N ASP A 184 8.86 4.47 13.13
CA ASP A 184 9.52 4.77 14.40
C ASP A 184 9.12 3.73 15.46
N GLU A 185 10.01 3.37 16.39
CA GLU A 185 9.71 2.35 17.42
C GLU A 185 8.47 2.67 18.27
N SER A 186 8.10 3.95 18.36
CA SER A 186 6.89 4.44 19.03
C SER A 186 5.60 4.36 18.20
N GLU A 187 5.69 3.96 16.93
CA GLU A 187 4.60 3.95 15.94
C GLU A 187 4.48 2.57 15.28
N ARG A 188 4.41 1.53 16.10
CA ARG A 188 4.27 0.16 15.60
C ARG A 188 2.98 0.00 14.76
N PRO A 189 3.05 -0.63 13.58
CA PRO A 189 1.88 -0.92 12.78
C PRO A 189 0.92 -1.80 13.56
N ASN A 190 -0.35 -1.40 13.59
CA ASN A 190 -1.43 -2.22 14.11
C ASN A 190 -2.15 -2.88 12.94
N LEU A 191 -1.93 -4.18 12.76
CA LEU A 191 -2.68 -5.03 11.85
C LEU A 191 -3.51 -6.00 12.68
N ALA A 192 -4.83 -5.96 12.51
CA ALA A 192 -5.75 -6.72 13.33
C ALA A 192 -5.43 -8.22 13.30
N GLY A 193 -5.16 -8.82 14.46
CA GLY A 193 -4.83 -10.25 14.58
C GLY A 193 -3.44 -10.65 14.07
N VAL A 194 -2.57 -9.70 13.71
CA VAL A 194 -1.24 -9.98 13.13
C VAL A 194 -0.14 -9.37 14.00
N ARG A 195 0.83 -10.20 14.42
CA ARG A 195 2.04 -9.75 15.13
C ARG A 195 3.08 -9.23 14.15
N VAL A 196 3.28 -7.92 14.08
CA VAL A 196 4.27 -7.30 13.18
C VAL A 196 5.63 -7.13 13.86
N LEU A 197 6.69 -7.66 13.22
CA LEU A 197 8.07 -7.60 13.68
C LEU A 197 8.97 -6.91 12.65
N GLY A 198 9.44 -5.71 12.98
CA GLY A 198 10.45 -4.98 12.20
C GLY A 198 11.86 -5.37 12.62
N LEU A 199 12.51 -6.31 11.91
CA LEU A 199 13.78 -6.92 12.36
C LEU A 199 15.00 -6.01 12.16
N THR A 200 14.98 -5.16 11.14
CA THR A 200 16.08 -4.25 10.82
C THR A 200 15.52 -2.91 10.39
N PRO A 201 16.14 -1.77 10.74
CA PRO A 201 15.79 -0.49 10.13
C PRO A 201 15.89 -0.58 8.60
N ALA A 202 14.87 -0.08 7.89
CA ALA A 202 14.85 -0.12 6.43
C ALA A 202 16.01 0.68 5.80
N GLY A 203 16.38 1.82 6.41
CA GLY A 203 17.40 2.72 5.87
C GLY A 203 17.04 3.24 4.47
N ARG A 204 18.05 3.66 3.68
CA ARG A 204 17.83 3.97 2.26
C ARG A 204 17.86 2.67 1.45
N VAL A 205 16.68 2.12 1.20
CA VAL A 205 16.52 0.89 0.39
C VAL A 205 16.89 1.14 -1.07
N TYR A 206 16.73 2.37 -1.57
CA TYR A 206 17.01 2.75 -2.96
C TYR A 206 18.08 3.86 -3.05
N ARG A 207 18.94 3.79 -4.07
CA ARG A 207 19.91 4.85 -4.44
C ARG A 207 19.93 4.99 -5.97
N ARG A 208 19.55 6.16 -6.50
CA ARG A 208 19.48 6.44 -7.96
C ARG A 208 18.73 5.31 -8.69
N GLU A 209 17.48 5.07 -8.28
CA GLU A 209 16.55 4.02 -8.77
C GLU A 209 16.90 2.56 -8.51
N ARG A 210 18.17 2.20 -8.29
CA ARG A 210 18.52 0.82 -7.96
C ARG A 210 18.30 0.52 -6.50
N ARG A 211 17.73 -0.65 -6.23
CA ARG A 211 17.69 -1.20 -4.88
C ARG A 211 19.11 -1.45 -4.39
N THR A 212 19.46 -0.85 -3.26
CA THR A 212 20.77 -1.04 -2.64
C THR A 212 20.92 -2.49 -2.16
N LEU A 213 22.12 -3.06 -2.30
CA LEU A 213 22.36 -4.47 -1.98
C LEU A 213 22.37 -4.75 -0.48
N MET A 214 22.80 -3.79 0.34
CA MET A 214 23.03 -4.01 1.77
C MET A 214 21.75 -4.22 2.60
N PRO A 215 20.67 -3.45 2.43
CA PRO A 215 19.43 -3.69 3.19
C PRO A 215 18.83 -5.09 2.97
N PRO A 216 18.69 -5.62 1.73
CA PRO A 216 18.29 -7.01 1.49
C PRO A 216 19.16 -8.05 2.20
N VAL A 217 20.50 -7.87 2.17
CA VAL A 217 21.44 -8.79 2.82
C VAL A 217 21.28 -8.75 4.34
N ARG A 218 21.21 -7.56 4.94
CA ARG A 218 21.01 -7.38 6.39
C ARG A 218 19.67 -7.97 6.83
N PHE A 219 18.62 -7.74 6.04
CA PHE A 219 17.30 -8.32 6.28
C PHE A 219 17.35 -9.86 6.19
N GLY A 220 18.00 -10.43 5.17
CA GLY A 220 18.21 -11.87 5.07
C GLY A 220 18.93 -12.49 6.26
N LEU A 221 20.00 -11.84 6.75
CA LEU A 221 20.70 -12.27 7.97
C LEU A 221 19.82 -12.17 9.23
N ALA A 222 19.00 -11.13 9.33
CA ALA A 222 18.08 -10.96 10.45
C ALA A 222 16.96 -12.01 10.43
N VAL A 223 16.40 -12.32 9.25
CA VAL A 223 15.45 -13.42 9.05
C VAL A 223 16.11 -14.75 9.43
N ALA A 224 17.36 -14.99 9.01
CA ALA A 224 18.11 -16.19 9.40
C ALA A 224 18.23 -16.31 10.93
N ARG A 225 18.62 -15.23 11.61
CA ARG A 225 18.74 -15.19 13.08
C ARG A 225 17.38 -15.40 13.77
N HIS A 226 16.30 -14.86 13.22
CA HIS A 226 14.94 -15.04 13.72
C HIS A 226 14.48 -16.48 13.58
N LEU A 227 14.54 -17.05 12.37
CA LEU A 227 14.13 -18.43 12.10
C LEU A 227 15.03 -19.45 12.80
N TRP A 228 16.31 -19.13 13.00
CA TRP A 228 17.19 -19.98 13.81
C TRP A 228 16.71 -20.10 15.25
N ARG A 229 16.14 -19.03 15.84
CA ARG A 229 15.66 -19.03 17.24
C ARG A 229 14.22 -19.49 17.38
N HIS A 230 13.35 -18.99 16.50
CA HIS A 230 11.90 -19.11 16.61
C HIS A 230 11.30 -20.00 15.53
N GLY A 231 12.11 -20.55 14.61
CA GLY A 231 11.61 -21.33 13.47
C GLY A 231 10.74 -22.52 13.87
N SER A 232 11.07 -23.21 14.97
CA SER A 232 10.26 -24.32 15.49
C SER A 232 8.93 -23.89 16.14
N GLU A 233 8.70 -22.58 16.27
CA GLU A 233 7.41 -22.02 16.68
C GLU A 233 6.45 -21.86 15.50
N TYR A 234 6.92 -22.02 14.27
CA TYR A 234 6.07 -21.88 13.08
C TYR A 234 5.80 -23.25 12.46
N ASP A 235 4.57 -23.42 12.00
CA ASP A 235 4.19 -24.56 11.17
C ASP A 235 4.44 -24.24 9.69
N ILE A 236 4.27 -22.96 9.32
CA ILE A 236 4.45 -22.45 7.95
C ILE A 236 5.28 -21.17 7.96
N VAL A 237 6.24 -21.08 7.04
CA VAL A 237 6.93 -19.84 6.68
C VAL A 237 6.55 -19.50 5.24
N HIS A 238 5.81 -18.42 5.04
CA HIS A 238 5.37 -17.96 3.72
C HIS A 238 6.02 -16.61 3.39
N MET A 239 6.71 -16.51 2.27
CA MET A 239 7.47 -15.32 1.90
C MET A 239 7.33 -14.95 0.43
N ALA A 240 7.67 -13.71 0.07
CA ALA A 240 7.90 -13.36 -1.32
C ALA A 240 9.28 -13.82 -1.78
N SER A 241 9.43 -14.16 -3.07
CA SER A 241 10.71 -14.58 -3.67
C SER A 241 11.78 -13.49 -3.57
N PHE A 242 11.39 -12.22 -3.72
CA PHE A 242 12.27 -11.06 -3.61
C PHE A 242 12.00 -10.28 -2.31
N PRO A 243 13.05 -9.92 -1.52
CA PRO A 243 14.47 -10.22 -1.74
C PRO A 243 14.81 -11.70 -1.50
N TYR A 244 15.73 -12.24 -2.33
CA TYR A 244 16.10 -13.67 -2.34
C TYR A 244 16.84 -14.16 -1.08
N PHE A 245 17.57 -13.29 -0.38
CA PHE A 245 18.40 -13.72 0.76
C PHE A 245 17.59 -14.31 1.94
N PRO A 246 16.45 -13.71 2.37
CA PRO A 246 15.50 -14.38 3.26
C PRO A 246 15.11 -15.79 2.84
N LEU A 247 14.87 -16.04 1.55
CA LEU A 247 14.47 -17.35 1.04
C LEU A 247 15.60 -18.39 1.17
N LEU A 248 16.82 -18.02 0.80
CA LEU A 248 18.00 -18.88 1.02
C LEU A 248 18.14 -19.26 2.51
N ALA A 249 17.97 -18.28 3.40
CA ALA A 249 18.03 -18.50 4.84
C ALA A 249 16.92 -19.41 5.35
N ALA A 250 15.67 -19.16 4.94
CA ALA A 250 14.50 -19.93 5.34
C ALA A 250 14.60 -21.39 4.87
N SER A 251 15.07 -21.64 3.65
CA SER A 251 15.26 -23.01 3.16
C SER A 251 16.36 -23.76 3.92
N ALA A 252 17.53 -23.13 4.13
CA ALA A 252 18.64 -23.75 4.85
C ALA A 252 18.31 -24.12 6.31
N ILE A 253 17.47 -23.31 6.97
CA ILE A 253 17.03 -23.51 8.36
C ILE A 253 15.83 -24.46 8.44
N GLY A 254 14.93 -24.43 7.45
CA GLY A 254 13.67 -25.18 7.44
C GLY A 254 13.87 -26.69 7.61
N ARG A 255 14.91 -27.24 6.98
CA ARG A 255 15.30 -28.66 7.13
C ARG A 255 15.52 -29.08 8.59
N ARG A 256 15.96 -28.17 9.45
CA ARG A 256 16.20 -28.43 10.88
C ARG A 256 15.00 -28.06 11.76
N ARG A 257 14.24 -27.04 11.38
CA ARG A 257 13.17 -26.46 12.20
C ARG A 257 11.77 -26.99 11.87
N ARG A 258 11.63 -27.80 10.82
CA ARG A 258 10.42 -28.58 10.46
C ARG A 258 9.15 -27.76 10.18
N TYR A 259 9.30 -26.50 9.76
CA TYR A 259 8.22 -25.74 9.13
C TYR A 259 8.15 -26.02 7.63
N GLU A 260 6.97 -25.85 7.07
CA GLU A 260 6.74 -25.88 5.63
C GLU A 260 7.05 -24.53 5.00
N LEU A 261 7.68 -24.53 3.82
CA LEU A 261 8.11 -23.32 3.12
C LEU A 261 7.21 -23.02 1.92
N VAL A 262 6.68 -21.81 1.88
CA VAL A 262 5.80 -21.30 0.81
C VAL A 262 6.38 -20.01 0.23
N VAL A 263 6.36 -19.87 -1.09
CA VAL A 263 6.95 -18.72 -1.79
C VAL A 263 5.99 -18.14 -2.81
N ASN A 264 5.73 -16.83 -2.70
CA ASN A 264 5.10 -16.01 -3.73
C ASN A 264 6.16 -15.55 -4.72
N TRP A 265 6.14 -16.12 -5.92
CA TRP A 265 6.95 -15.69 -7.05
C TRP A 265 6.24 -14.57 -7.80
N ILE A 266 6.43 -13.34 -7.30
CA ILE A 266 5.82 -12.13 -7.87
C ILE A 266 6.40 -11.85 -9.26
N GLU A 267 7.71 -11.99 -9.40
CA GLU A 267 8.41 -11.89 -10.68
C GLU A 267 9.53 -12.92 -10.74
N ILE A 268 9.77 -13.43 -11.95
CA ILE A 268 10.93 -14.27 -12.28
C ILE A 268 11.61 -13.66 -13.49
N TRP A 269 12.84 -13.20 -13.29
CA TRP A 269 13.57 -12.46 -14.31
C TRP A 269 14.48 -13.38 -15.11
N THR A 270 14.55 -13.12 -16.40
CA THR A 270 15.51 -13.76 -17.32
C THR A 270 16.95 -13.36 -16.95
N LYS A 271 17.92 -14.15 -17.41
CA LYS A 271 19.34 -13.83 -17.20
C LYS A 271 19.71 -12.52 -17.90
N GLU A 272 19.13 -12.29 -19.06
CA GLU A 272 19.26 -11.12 -19.91
C GLU A 272 18.74 -9.89 -19.15
N TYR A 273 17.53 -9.97 -18.57
CA TYR A 273 16.97 -8.88 -17.78
C TYR A 273 17.81 -8.57 -16.53
N TRP A 274 18.26 -9.60 -15.81
CA TRP A 274 19.17 -9.41 -14.67
C TRP A 274 20.43 -8.64 -15.04
N ARG A 275 21.05 -8.99 -16.16
CA ARG A 275 22.26 -8.34 -16.69
C ARG A 275 21.97 -6.92 -17.18
N HIS A 276 20.78 -6.66 -17.71
CA HIS A 276 20.35 -5.31 -18.08
C HIS A 276 20.15 -4.43 -16.83
N TYR A 277 19.41 -4.93 -15.84
CA TYR A 277 19.06 -4.19 -14.62
C TYR A 277 20.27 -3.87 -13.73
N ALA A 278 21.09 -4.88 -13.41
CA ALA A 278 22.21 -4.75 -12.47
C ALA A 278 23.60 -4.66 -13.13
N GLY A 279 23.67 -4.74 -14.47
CA GLY A 279 24.92 -4.88 -15.21
C GLY A 279 25.39 -6.33 -15.30
N ARG A 280 26.27 -6.64 -16.27
CA ARG A 280 26.70 -8.03 -16.57
C ARG A 280 27.22 -8.84 -15.36
N PRO A 281 28.20 -8.37 -14.55
CA PRO A 281 28.75 -9.18 -13.47
C PRO A 281 27.75 -9.36 -12.31
N ILE A 282 27.20 -8.26 -11.79
CA ILE A 282 26.27 -8.29 -10.65
C ILE A 282 24.95 -8.96 -11.03
N GLY A 283 24.44 -8.69 -12.24
CA GLY A 283 23.23 -9.33 -12.76
C GLY A 283 23.40 -10.84 -12.93
N THR A 284 24.56 -11.32 -13.38
CA THR A 284 24.82 -12.77 -13.45
C THR A 284 24.80 -13.40 -12.06
N ILE A 285 25.36 -12.73 -11.05
CA ILE A 285 25.29 -13.20 -9.65
C ILE A 285 23.84 -13.19 -9.14
N GLY A 286 23.08 -12.12 -9.40
CA GLY A 286 21.66 -12.04 -9.02
C GLY A 286 20.82 -13.15 -9.64
N TRP A 287 21.05 -13.44 -10.93
CA TRP A 287 20.42 -14.57 -11.61
C TRP A 287 20.81 -15.92 -10.99
N LEU A 288 22.10 -16.15 -10.69
CA LEU A 288 22.53 -17.38 -10.01
C LEU A 288 21.90 -17.54 -8.61
N VAL A 289 21.75 -16.44 -7.87
CA VAL A 289 21.05 -16.42 -6.58
C VAL A 289 19.56 -16.77 -6.74
N GLN A 290 18.90 -16.23 -7.77
CA GLN A 290 17.53 -16.60 -8.13
C GLN A 290 17.45 -18.10 -8.46
N GLN A 291 18.34 -18.63 -9.30
CA GLN A 291 18.39 -20.06 -9.66
C GLN A 291 18.60 -20.95 -8.43
N ALA A 292 19.47 -20.54 -7.50
CA ALA A 292 19.64 -21.25 -6.24
C ALA A 292 18.36 -21.29 -5.41
N CYS A 293 17.56 -20.21 -5.41
CA CYS A 293 16.24 -20.19 -4.75
C CYS A 293 15.21 -21.06 -5.46
N VAL A 294 15.21 -21.10 -6.79
CA VAL A 294 14.33 -21.96 -7.60
C VAL A 294 14.58 -23.44 -7.27
N GLY A 295 15.84 -23.85 -7.15
CA GLY A 295 16.22 -25.23 -6.82
C GLY A 295 15.93 -25.67 -5.39
N MET A 296 15.42 -24.79 -4.52
CA MET A 296 15.08 -25.13 -3.14
C MET A 296 13.69 -25.76 -3.02
N PRO A 297 13.46 -26.74 -2.13
CA PRO A 297 12.12 -27.27 -1.90
C PRO A 297 11.20 -26.22 -1.24
N HIS A 298 10.08 -25.92 -1.88
CA HIS A 298 9.01 -25.05 -1.37
C HIS A 298 7.73 -25.25 -2.19
N LYS A 299 6.57 -24.79 -1.69
CA LYS A 299 5.35 -24.60 -2.49
C LYS A 299 5.37 -23.22 -3.14
N ALA A 300 5.15 -23.15 -4.45
CA ALA A 300 5.23 -21.91 -5.22
C ALA A 300 3.85 -21.40 -5.65
N TYR A 301 3.59 -20.12 -5.40
CA TYR A 301 2.46 -19.38 -5.93
C TYR A 301 2.95 -18.31 -6.93
N CYS A 302 2.31 -18.21 -8.10
CA CYS A 302 2.60 -17.20 -9.12
C CYS A 302 1.32 -16.39 -9.42
N PHE A 303 1.48 -15.14 -9.84
CA PHE A 303 0.34 -14.25 -10.13
C PHE A 303 0.01 -14.12 -11.61
N SER A 304 0.82 -14.68 -12.49
CA SER A 304 0.64 -14.65 -13.94
C SER A 304 1.13 -15.95 -14.58
N ARG A 305 0.58 -16.28 -15.76
CA ARG A 305 1.02 -17.45 -16.53
C ARG A 305 2.48 -17.29 -16.95
N LEU A 306 2.87 -16.08 -17.34
CA LEU A 306 4.25 -15.71 -17.66
C LEU A 306 5.23 -16.13 -16.57
N HIS A 307 4.94 -15.77 -15.31
CA HIS A 307 5.83 -16.13 -14.21
C HIS A 307 5.72 -17.61 -13.81
N ALA A 308 4.56 -18.23 -13.92
CA ALA A 308 4.42 -19.68 -13.71
C ALA A 308 5.25 -20.49 -14.73
N GLU A 309 5.22 -20.13 -16.01
CA GLU A 309 6.00 -20.76 -17.08
C GLU A 309 7.49 -20.55 -16.87
N ARG A 310 7.93 -19.31 -16.62
CA ARG A 310 9.33 -19.01 -16.33
C ARG A 310 9.87 -19.74 -15.10
N LEU A 311 9.02 -19.98 -14.08
CA LEU A 311 9.44 -20.76 -12.91
C LEU A 311 9.75 -22.22 -13.30
N ARG A 312 8.90 -22.80 -14.16
CA ARG A 312 9.11 -24.16 -14.70
C ARG A 312 10.36 -24.21 -15.57
N GLU A 313 10.54 -23.25 -16.47
CA GLU A 313 11.72 -23.15 -17.35
C GLU A 313 13.02 -22.96 -16.56
N ALA A 314 12.96 -22.26 -15.43
CA ALA A 314 14.09 -22.12 -14.50
C ALA A 314 14.41 -23.40 -13.71
N GLY A 315 13.65 -24.49 -13.91
CA GLY A 315 13.92 -25.80 -13.31
C GLY A 315 13.30 -25.99 -11.92
N TYR A 316 12.21 -25.30 -11.59
CA TYR A 316 11.47 -25.57 -10.36
C TYR A 316 10.91 -27.00 -10.36
N ALA A 317 11.24 -27.78 -9.34
CA ALA A 317 10.88 -29.20 -9.27
C ALA A 317 9.40 -29.45 -8.93
N GLY A 318 8.69 -28.46 -8.38
CA GLY A 318 7.27 -28.55 -8.05
C GLY A 318 6.35 -28.09 -9.18
N ILE A 319 5.05 -28.05 -8.90
CA ILE A 319 4.04 -27.47 -9.80
C ILE A 319 3.71 -26.07 -9.28
N PRO A 320 4.03 -24.99 -10.02
CA PRO A 320 3.60 -23.64 -9.64
C PRO A 320 2.09 -23.55 -9.63
N VAL A 321 1.53 -23.02 -8.55
CA VAL A 321 0.09 -22.74 -8.43
C VAL A 321 -0.15 -21.32 -8.93
N LEU A 322 -0.96 -21.18 -9.97
CA LEU A 322 -1.37 -19.87 -10.47
C LEU A 322 -2.50 -19.33 -9.57
N LEU A 323 -2.28 -18.14 -8.99
CA LEU A 323 -3.27 -17.43 -8.22
C LEU A 323 -4.27 -16.73 -9.16
N PRO A 324 -5.59 -16.88 -8.95
CA PRO A 324 -6.62 -16.33 -9.84
C PRO A 324 -6.52 -14.81 -10.10
N GLY A 325 -6.30 -14.02 -9.04
CA GLY A 325 -6.17 -12.57 -9.19
C GLY A 325 -5.87 -11.81 -7.89
N LEU A 326 -5.69 -10.49 -8.02
CA LEU A 326 -5.26 -9.59 -6.94
C LEU A 326 -6.25 -8.46 -6.63
N TYR A 327 -7.38 -8.42 -7.33
CA TYR A 327 -8.31 -7.31 -7.24
C TYR A 327 -9.20 -7.40 -5.99
N ALA A 328 -9.12 -6.40 -5.12
CA ALA A 328 -9.86 -6.36 -3.85
C ALA A 328 -11.20 -5.60 -3.91
N GLY A 329 -11.54 -5.00 -5.05
CA GLY A 329 -12.78 -4.25 -5.23
C GLY A 329 -14.02 -5.11 -5.51
N PRO A 330 -15.18 -4.52 -5.88
CA PRO A 330 -16.43 -5.25 -6.13
C PRO A 330 -16.38 -6.13 -7.39
N VAL A 331 -17.22 -7.17 -7.46
CA VAL A 331 -17.34 -8.00 -8.68
C VAL A 331 -18.10 -7.32 -9.81
N GLU A 332 -19.02 -6.43 -9.45
CA GLU A 332 -19.78 -5.68 -10.43
C GLU A 332 -18.95 -4.49 -10.91
N PRO A 333 -18.93 -4.19 -12.22
CA PRO A 333 -18.33 -2.98 -12.72
C PRO A 333 -18.94 -1.75 -12.03
N THR A 334 -18.09 -0.77 -11.75
CA THR A 334 -18.45 0.51 -11.13
C THR A 334 -18.04 1.66 -12.06
N PRO A 335 -18.66 1.78 -13.26
CA PRO A 335 -18.33 2.85 -14.18
C PRO A 335 -18.67 4.21 -13.57
N ALA A 336 -17.83 5.20 -13.84
CA ALA A 336 -18.07 6.57 -13.39
C ALA A 336 -19.31 7.17 -14.06
N ASP A 337 -20.08 7.96 -13.31
CA ASP A 337 -21.27 8.67 -13.81
C ASP A 337 -20.93 9.67 -14.93
N HIS A 338 -19.74 10.26 -14.86
CA HIS A 338 -19.23 11.20 -15.84
C HIS A 338 -17.88 10.75 -16.38
N VAL A 339 -17.79 10.62 -17.70
CA VAL A 339 -16.56 10.26 -18.41
C VAL A 339 -16.10 11.48 -19.20
N ASP A 340 -14.83 11.83 -19.06
CA ASP A 340 -14.16 12.78 -19.94
C ASP A 340 -13.54 12.03 -21.13
N PRO A 341 -14.08 12.17 -22.35
CA PRO A 341 -13.60 11.45 -23.53
C PRO A 341 -12.19 11.91 -23.98
N THR A 342 -11.63 12.95 -23.37
CA THR A 342 -10.33 13.53 -23.72
C THR A 342 -9.23 13.19 -22.71
N LEU A 343 -9.59 12.58 -21.57
CA LEU A 343 -8.68 12.37 -20.46
C LEU A 343 -7.93 11.03 -20.60
N VAL A 344 -6.59 11.11 -20.60
CA VAL A 344 -5.68 9.98 -20.48
C VAL A 344 -5.07 10.01 -19.07
N VAL A 345 -5.00 8.86 -18.40
CA VAL A 345 -4.46 8.76 -17.04
C VAL A 345 -3.30 7.77 -16.99
N TYR A 346 -2.30 8.12 -16.20
CA TYR A 346 -1.29 7.19 -15.71
C TYR A 346 -1.32 7.17 -14.18
N ALA A 347 -1.30 5.98 -13.60
CA ALA A 347 -1.17 5.78 -12.16
C ALA A 347 -0.08 4.76 -11.86
N GLY A 348 0.98 5.18 -11.15
CA GLY A 348 2.10 4.30 -10.83
C GLY A 348 3.31 5.02 -10.25
N ARG A 349 4.35 4.27 -9.90
CA ARG A 349 5.60 4.85 -9.36
C ARG A 349 6.38 5.57 -10.47
N HIS A 350 6.90 6.76 -10.19
CA HIS A 350 7.71 7.53 -11.14
C HIS A 350 9.17 7.10 -11.10
N VAL A 351 9.43 5.92 -11.66
CA VAL A 351 10.76 5.31 -11.79
C VAL A 351 11.07 5.03 -13.25
N GLN A 352 12.36 4.93 -13.59
CA GLN A 352 12.84 4.80 -14.97
C GLN A 352 12.20 3.61 -15.70
N GLU A 353 11.98 2.49 -15.00
CA GLU A 353 11.36 1.28 -15.56
C GLU A 353 9.92 1.52 -16.05
N LYS A 354 9.23 2.53 -15.51
CA LYS A 354 7.87 2.90 -15.94
C LYS A 354 7.84 3.80 -17.18
N ARG A 355 9.01 4.28 -17.63
CA ARG A 355 9.20 5.02 -18.89
C ARG A 355 8.21 6.18 -19.09
N ILE A 356 7.91 6.92 -18.03
CA ILE A 356 6.91 8.01 -18.08
C ILE A 356 7.34 9.10 -19.08
N GLY A 357 8.64 9.33 -19.26
CA GLY A 357 9.13 10.24 -20.31
C GLY A 357 8.75 9.81 -21.73
N HIS A 358 8.68 8.49 -22.01
CA HIS A 358 8.18 8.00 -23.30
C HIS A 358 6.69 8.25 -23.44
N LEU A 359 5.92 8.03 -22.37
CA LEU A 359 4.49 8.35 -22.33
C LEU A 359 4.23 9.84 -22.61
N VAL A 360 4.97 10.77 -21.98
CA VAL A 360 4.77 12.21 -22.23
C VAL A 360 5.06 12.57 -23.70
N ARG A 361 6.08 11.97 -24.31
CA ARG A 361 6.37 12.15 -25.75
C ARG A 361 5.27 11.56 -26.64
N ALA A 362 4.77 10.38 -26.30
CA ALA A 362 3.67 9.74 -27.00
C ALA A 362 2.40 10.59 -26.94
N PHE A 363 2.10 11.11 -25.76
CA PHE A 363 0.97 12.01 -25.55
C PHE A 363 1.12 13.31 -26.35
N ALA A 364 2.32 13.87 -26.45
CA ALA A 364 2.59 15.03 -27.29
C ALA A 364 2.23 14.76 -28.76
N GLN A 365 2.64 13.60 -29.29
CA GLN A 365 2.32 13.17 -30.66
C GLN A 365 0.82 12.93 -30.84
N ALA A 366 0.16 12.27 -29.87
CA ALA A 366 -1.28 12.05 -29.93
C ALA A 366 -2.08 13.37 -29.97
N ARG A 367 -1.58 14.40 -29.27
CA ARG A 367 -2.18 15.74 -29.28
C ARG A 367 -2.07 16.49 -30.59
N GLU A 368 -1.10 16.16 -31.45
CA GLU A 368 -1.02 16.77 -32.79
C GLU A 368 -2.27 16.47 -33.62
N ARG A 369 -2.86 15.28 -33.43
CA ARG A 369 -4.10 14.84 -34.09
C ARG A 369 -5.35 15.14 -33.26
N SER A 370 -5.24 15.14 -31.93
CA SER A 370 -6.34 15.44 -30.99
C SER A 370 -5.94 16.51 -29.97
N PRO A 371 -5.96 17.81 -30.33
CA PRO A 371 -5.44 18.90 -29.49
C PRO A 371 -6.08 19.02 -28.11
N GLN A 372 -7.32 18.53 -27.97
CA GLN A 372 -8.11 18.53 -26.74
C GLN A 372 -7.68 17.48 -25.70
N LEU A 373 -6.82 16.51 -26.04
CA LEU A 373 -6.40 15.49 -25.08
C LEU A 373 -5.69 16.11 -23.87
N ARG A 374 -5.95 15.51 -22.70
CA ARG A 374 -5.35 15.87 -21.41
C ARG A 374 -4.71 14.62 -20.81
N LEU A 375 -3.60 14.79 -20.09
CA LEU A 375 -2.89 13.72 -19.40
C LEU A 375 -2.81 14.05 -17.91
N GLU A 376 -3.28 13.15 -17.06
CA GLU A 376 -3.06 13.25 -15.61
C GLU A 376 -2.09 12.16 -15.14
N LEU A 377 -1.05 12.57 -14.41
CA LEU A 377 0.00 11.70 -13.89
C LEU A 377 -0.11 11.59 -12.36
N TYR A 378 -0.43 10.37 -11.89
CA TYR A 378 -0.55 10.05 -10.48
C TYR A 378 0.60 9.15 -10.01
N GLY A 379 1.21 9.55 -8.89
CA GLY A 379 2.26 8.84 -8.19
C GLY A 379 3.55 9.64 -8.01
N ASP A 380 4.47 9.06 -7.24
CA ASP A 380 5.73 9.70 -6.90
C ASP A 380 6.94 8.84 -7.26
N GLY A 381 8.09 9.50 -7.36
CA GLY A 381 9.37 8.85 -7.58
C GLY A 381 10.44 9.76 -8.13
N PRO A 382 11.68 9.25 -8.24
CA PRO A 382 12.86 10.01 -8.65
C PRO A 382 12.75 10.64 -10.04
N GLU A 383 11.91 10.10 -10.93
CA GLU A 383 11.74 10.63 -12.29
C GLU A 383 10.87 11.90 -12.35
N GLN A 384 10.21 12.30 -11.25
CA GLN A 384 9.26 13.42 -11.27
C GLN A 384 9.82 14.71 -11.85
N SER A 385 11.01 15.13 -11.42
CA SER A 385 11.63 16.36 -11.92
C SER A 385 11.96 16.26 -13.41
N HIS A 386 12.45 15.10 -13.84
CA HIS A 386 12.78 14.86 -15.25
C HIS A 386 11.53 14.92 -16.14
N VAL A 387 10.44 14.28 -15.72
CA VAL A 387 9.16 14.28 -16.45
C VAL A 387 8.53 15.68 -16.48
N ALA A 388 8.60 16.44 -15.38
CA ALA A 388 8.11 17.81 -15.33
C ALA A 388 8.88 18.74 -16.27
N ASP A 389 10.21 18.65 -16.30
CA ASP A 389 11.03 19.45 -17.23
C ASP A 389 10.82 19.05 -18.70
N LEU A 390 10.62 17.76 -18.98
CA LEU A 390 10.24 17.29 -20.30
C LEU A 390 8.87 17.84 -20.74
N THR A 391 7.89 17.86 -19.84
CA THR A 391 6.56 18.44 -20.10
C THR A 391 6.67 19.91 -20.51
N ARG A 392 7.48 20.69 -19.78
CA ARG A 392 7.74 22.10 -20.09
C ARG A 392 8.47 22.30 -21.41
N THR A 393 9.46 21.46 -21.67
CA THR A 393 10.26 21.50 -22.92
C THR A 393 9.39 21.25 -24.16
N LEU A 394 8.38 20.40 -24.02
CA LEU A 394 7.42 20.09 -25.08
C LEU A 394 6.23 21.07 -25.14
N GLY A 395 6.19 22.08 -24.27
CA GLY A 395 5.11 23.07 -24.24
C GLY A 395 3.75 22.52 -23.79
N LEU A 396 3.76 21.49 -22.94
CA LEU A 396 2.56 20.74 -22.55
C LEU A 396 1.98 21.14 -21.18
N ASP A 397 2.47 22.21 -20.55
CA ASP A 397 2.10 22.62 -19.18
C ASP A 397 0.58 22.79 -18.96
N SER A 398 -0.18 23.14 -20.00
CA SER A 398 -1.64 23.29 -19.95
C SER A 398 -2.43 22.00 -20.15
N SER A 399 -1.76 20.93 -20.58
CA SER A 399 -2.38 19.66 -21.01
C SER A 399 -1.90 18.43 -20.23
N VAL A 400 -0.82 18.54 -19.46
CA VAL A 400 -0.27 17.47 -18.62
C VAL A 400 -0.27 17.95 -17.17
N LEU A 401 -1.11 17.32 -16.33
CA LEU A 401 -1.23 17.62 -14.91
C LEU A 401 -0.46 16.60 -14.08
N HIS A 402 0.42 17.10 -13.21
CA HIS A 402 1.23 16.28 -12.30
C HIS A 402 0.59 16.32 -10.92
N HIS A 403 -0.11 15.25 -10.54
CA HIS A 403 -0.81 15.18 -9.26
C HIS A 403 0.08 14.68 -8.12
N GLY A 404 1.19 14.00 -8.43
CA GLY A 404 1.99 13.32 -7.42
C GLY A 404 1.21 12.17 -6.76
N ARG A 405 1.63 11.73 -5.58
CA ARG A 405 0.90 10.71 -4.81
C ARG A 405 -0.39 11.30 -4.22
N GLN A 406 -1.50 10.67 -4.57
CA GLN A 406 -2.83 10.99 -4.06
C GLN A 406 -3.44 9.83 -3.27
N PRO A 407 -4.51 10.06 -2.49
CA PRO A 407 -5.32 9.01 -1.89
C PRO A 407 -5.84 8.00 -2.93
N GLU A 408 -6.02 6.74 -2.52
CA GLU A 408 -6.44 5.67 -3.45
C GLU A 408 -7.79 5.96 -4.10
N GLU A 409 -8.72 6.56 -3.36
CA GLU A 409 -10.04 6.96 -3.84
C GLU A 409 -9.95 8.02 -4.94
N GLU A 410 -9.08 9.04 -4.79
CA GLU A 410 -8.89 10.07 -5.82
C GLU A 410 -8.27 9.51 -7.10
N VAL A 411 -7.32 8.58 -6.97
CA VAL A 411 -6.72 7.90 -8.12
C VAL A 411 -7.75 7.02 -8.82
N ALA A 412 -8.55 6.27 -8.06
CA ALA A 412 -9.63 5.46 -8.60
C ALA A 412 -10.67 6.33 -9.31
N ASP A 413 -11.07 7.47 -8.75
CA ASP A 413 -12.00 8.39 -9.39
C ASP A 413 -11.43 8.95 -10.70
N ALA A 414 -10.15 9.31 -10.73
CA ALA A 414 -9.49 9.80 -11.94
C ALA A 414 -9.44 8.73 -13.04
N ILE A 415 -9.08 7.49 -12.69
CA ILE A 415 -9.11 6.35 -13.61
C ILE A 415 -10.52 6.14 -14.16
N GLY A 416 -11.55 6.24 -13.31
CA GLY A 416 -12.93 5.96 -13.69
C GLY A 416 -13.47 6.96 -14.71
N ARG A 417 -13.10 8.23 -14.56
CA ARG A 417 -13.49 9.32 -15.49
C ARG A 417 -12.68 9.34 -16.79
N ALA A 418 -11.52 8.69 -16.85
CA ALA A 418 -10.61 8.77 -17.98
C ALA A 418 -11.11 8.02 -19.22
N ALA A 419 -10.85 8.52 -20.43
CA ALA A 419 -11.07 7.75 -21.65
C ALA A 419 -10.10 6.56 -21.79
N CYS A 420 -8.89 6.68 -21.22
CA CYS A 420 -7.82 5.69 -21.36
C CYS A 420 -6.92 5.69 -20.13
N LEU A 421 -6.67 4.52 -19.55
CA LEU A 421 -5.49 4.29 -18.71
C LEU A 421 -4.31 3.92 -19.62
N VAL A 422 -3.11 4.44 -19.38
CA VAL A 422 -1.92 4.05 -20.15
C VAL A 422 -0.76 3.70 -19.24
N THR A 423 -0.05 2.63 -19.59
CA THR A 423 1.22 2.24 -18.97
C THR A 423 2.29 2.12 -20.06
N ALA A 424 3.46 2.72 -19.85
CA ALA A 424 4.60 2.64 -20.78
C ALA A 424 5.65 1.61 -20.34
N SER A 425 5.32 0.78 -19.34
CA SER A 425 6.23 -0.20 -18.76
C SER A 425 6.33 -1.44 -19.64
N GLU A 426 7.54 -1.87 -19.97
CA GLU A 426 7.80 -3.18 -20.63
C GLU A 426 7.93 -4.33 -19.63
N ARG A 427 7.82 -4.02 -18.34
CA ARG A 427 7.87 -4.98 -17.24
C ARG A 427 6.75 -4.74 -16.25
N GLU A 428 6.01 -5.78 -15.92
CA GLU A 428 4.99 -5.77 -14.88
C GLU A 428 4.80 -7.19 -14.36
N GLY A 429 4.70 -7.34 -13.03
CA GLY A 429 4.52 -8.67 -12.42
C GLY A 429 3.09 -9.19 -12.52
N TYR A 430 2.12 -8.28 -12.61
CA TYR A 430 0.70 -8.62 -12.79
C TYR A 430 -0.04 -7.53 -13.56
N GLY A 431 -0.06 -6.29 -13.03
CA GLY A 431 -0.79 -5.17 -13.63
C GLY A 431 -2.12 -4.86 -12.93
N LEU A 432 -2.12 -4.80 -11.60
CA LEU A 432 -3.33 -4.55 -10.80
C LEU A 432 -4.12 -3.31 -11.26
N VAL A 433 -3.41 -2.24 -11.64
CA VAL A 433 -4.02 -1.00 -12.15
C VAL A 433 -4.85 -1.19 -13.43
N VAL A 434 -4.49 -2.17 -14.27
CA VAL A 434 -5.26 -2.54 -15.48
C VAL A 434 -6.59 -3.18 -15.09
N VAL A 435 -6.58 -4.02 -14.05
CA VAL A 435 -7.82 -4.61 -13.50
C VAL A 435 -8.68 -3.56 -12.82
N GLU A 436 -8.07 -2.66 -12.05
CA GLU A 436 -8.76 -1.53 -11.40
C GLU A 436 -9.43 -0.61 -12.43
N ALA A 437 -8.74 -0.30 -13.53
CA ALA A 437 -9.32 0.45 -14.65
C ALA A 437 -10.46 -0.32 -15.33
N ALA A 438 -10.28 -1.60 -15.61
CA ALA A 438 -11.32 -2.42 -16.23
C ALA A 438 -12.58 -2.50 -15.37
N ALA A 439 -12.43 -2.56 -14.03
CA ALA A 439 -13.53 -2.54 -13.09
C ALA A 439 -14.38 -1.27 -13.16
N GLN A 440 -13.80 -0.15 -13.61
CA GLN A 440 -14.50 1.12 -13.83
C GLN A 440 -14.89 1.34 -15.29
N GLY A 441 -14.72 0.32 -16.14
CA GLY A 441 -14.96 0.41 -17.58
C GLY A 441 -13.94 1.25 -18.34
N THR A 442 -12.77 1.52 -17.77
CA THR A 442 -11.70 2.29 -18.41
C THR A 442 -10.76 1.38 -19.19
N PRO A 443 -10.72 1.46 -20.53
CA PRO A 443 -9.81 0.66 -21.33
C PRO A 443 -8.35 1.06 -21.09
N SER A 444 -7.45 0.09 -21.27
CA SER A 444 -6.03 0.26 -20.96
C SER A 444 -5.13 0.11 -22.18
N VAL A 445 -4.11 0.97 -22.28
CA VAL A 445 -2.96 0.77 -23.16
C VAL A 445 -1.80 0.18 -22.36
N VAL A 446 -1.31 -0.98 -22.79
CA VAL A 446 -0.11 -1.64 -22.25
C VAL A 446 0.93 -1.83 -23.34
N VAL A 447 2.19 -2.09 -22.97
CA VAL A 447 3.28 -2.31 -23.93
C VAL A 447 3.59 -3.80 -24.04
N ALA A 448 3.70 -4.30 -25.27
CA ALA A 448 4.19 -5.65 -25.54
C ALA A 448 5.63 -5.79 -25.05
N GLY A 449 5.90 -6.82 -24.28
CA GLY A 449 7.25 -7.09 -23.80
C GLY A 449 7.35 -8.46 -23.14
N PRO A 450 8.48 -9.16 -23.30
CA PRO A 450 8.64 -10.50 -22.73
C PRO A 450 8.56 -10.49 -21.20
N GLU A 451 8.77 -9.34 -20.55
CA GLU A 451 8.74 -9.16 -19.08
C GLU A 451 7.41 -8.59 -18.57
N ASN A 452 6.39 -8.41 -19.43
CA ASN A 452 5.15 -7.71 -19.08
C ASN A 452 3.95 -8.64 -18.91
N ALA A 453 3.67 -9.08 -17.69
CA ALA A 453 2.50 -9.91 -17.39
C ALA A 453 1.16 -9.18 -17.58
N ALA A 454 1.14 -7.84 -17.61
CA ALA A 454 -0.10 -7.08 -17.80
C ALA A 454 -0.74 -7.32 -19.18
N MET A 455 0.01 -7.87 -20.14
CA MET A 455 -0.53 -8.30 -21.44
C MET A 455 -1.58 -9.40 -21.29
N GLU A 456 -1.52 -10.23 -20.24
CA GLU A 456 -2.53 -11.26 -19.97
C GLU A 456 -3.90 -10.67 -19.59
N LEU A 457 -3.95 -9.37 -19.27
CA LEU A 457 -5.14 -8.66 -18.83
C LEU A 457 -5.76 -7.79 -19.94
N VAL A 458 -5.15 -7.73 -21.13
CA VAL A 458 -5.62 -6.89 -22.25
C VAL A 458 -5.91 -7.74 -23.48
N GLU A 459 -7.16 -7.71 -23.92
CA GLU A 459 -7.65 -8.23 -25.19
C GLU A 459 -7.82 -7.06 -26.18
N GLU A 460 -7.03 -7.06 -27.25
CA GLU A 460 -6.99 -5.99 -28.26
C GLU A 460 -8.40 -5.68 -28.81
N GLY A 461 -8.83 -4.41 -28.69
CA GLY A 461 -10.14 -3.94 -29.15
C GLY A 461 -11.32 -4.35 -28.28
N VAL A 462 -11.11 -5.13 -27.22
CA VAL A 462 -12.17 -5.55 -26.28
C VAL A 462 -12.12 -4.72 -25.01
N ASN A 463 -10.95 -4.61 -24.38
CA ASN A 463 -10.77 -3.87 -23.13
C ASN A 463 -9.54 -2.93 -23.14
N GLY A 464 -8.95 -2.72 -24.32
CA GLY A 464 -7.73 -1.93 -24.45
C GLY A 464 -6.98 -2.16 -25.75
N ALA A 465 -5.72 -1.76 -25.75
CA ALA A 465 -4.79 -1.98 -26.85
C ALA A 465 -3.37 -2.30 -26.33
N VAL A 466 -2.62 -3.06 -27.11
CA VAL A 466 -1.23 -3.39 -26.86
C VAL A 466 -0.36 -2.62 -27.85
N ALA A 467 0.48 -1.71 -27.33
CA ALA A 467 1.53 -1.07 -28.11
C ALA A 467 2.65 -2.07 -28.39
N PRO A 468 3.17 -2.20 -29.62
CA PRO A 468 4.16 -3.24 -29.97
C PRO A 468 5.52 -3.05 -29.27
N ASP A 469 5.84 -1.85 -28.84
CA ASP A 469 7.08 -1.47 -28.16
C ASP A 469 6.85 -0.17 -27.36
N PRO A 470 7.78 0.26 -26.47
CA PRO A 470 7.57 1.45 -25.64
C PRO A 470 7.92 2.76 -26.36
N SER A 471 8.11 2.76 -27.69
CA SER A 471 8.42 3.99 -28.40
C SER A 471 7.25 4.97 -28.33
N PRO A 472 7.54 6.28 -28.37
CA PRO A 472 6.48 7.30 -28.38
C PRO A 472 5.43 7.09 -29.46
N ASP A 473 5.83 6.70 -30.67
CA ASP A 473 4.93 6.52 -31.82
C ASP A 473 3.96 5.35 -31.64
N SER A 474 4.49 4.20 -31.20
CA SER A 474 3.72 3.00 -30.87
C SER A 474 2.70 3.27 -29.76
N LEU A 475 3.10 3.99 -28.71
CA LEU A 475 2.22 4.40 -27.62
C LEU A 475 1.17 5.42 -28.07
N ALA A 476 1.55 6.42 -28.87
CA ALA A 476 0.62 7.45 -29.37
C ALA A 476 -0.49 6.82 -30.21
N THR A 477 -0.11 5.93 -31.13
CA THR A 477 -1.05 5.19 -31.98
C THR A 477 -1.99 4.29 -31.16
N ALA A 478 -1.50 3.67 -30.07
CA ALA A 478 -2.35 2.89 -29.19
C ALA A 478 -3.32 3.76 -28.37
N ILE A 479 -2.85 4.89 -27.83
CA ILE A 479 -3.68 5.88 -27.12
C ILE A 479 -4.81 6.36 -28.02
N GLU A 480 -4.50 6.72 -29.27
CA GLU A 480 -5.51 7.20 -30.22
C GLU A 480 -6.54 6.14 -30.59
N ARG A 481 -6.12 4.89 -30.78
CA ARG A 481 -7.04 3.78 -31.03
C ARG A 481 -8.02 3.62 -29.87
N VAL A 482 -7.52 3.65 -28.64
CA VAL A 482 -8.36 3.49 -27.44
C VAL A 482 -9.29 4.68 -27.25
N VAL A 483 -8.78 5.91 -27.33
CA VAL A 483 -9.61 7.12 -27.18
C VAL A 483 -10.62 7.25 -28.32
N GLY A 484 -10.22 6.97 -29.56
CA GLY A 484 -11.08 7.05 -30.75
C GLY A 484 -12.21 6.02 -30.77
N ALA A 485 -12.03 4.87 -30.11
CA ALA A 485 -13.09 3.87 -29.95
C ALA A 485 -14.19 4.32 -28.97
N GLY A 486 -13.89 5.28 -28.10
CA GLY A 486 -14.86 6.03 -27.32
C GLY A 486 -15.73 5.18 -26.38
N PRO A 487 -17.02 5.55 -26.18
CA PRO A 487 -17.90 4.90 -25.21
C PRO A 487 -18.15 3.40 -25.48
N ALA A 488 -18.06 2.96 -26.74
CA ALA A 488 -18.26 1.56 -27.10
C ALA A 488 -17.19 0.65 -26.47
N LEU A 489 -15.91 1.07 -26.53
CA LEU A 489 -14.82 0.32 -25.92
C LEU A 489 -14.89 0.33 -24.39
N ARG A 490 -15.33 1.43 -23.78
CA ARG A 490 -15.58 1.48 -22.32
C ARG A 490 -16.65 0.49 -21.88
N LYS A 491 -17.77 0.42 -22.61
CA LYS A 491 -18.81 -0.57 -22.34
C LYS A 491 -18.26 -2.00 -22.49
N SER A 492 -17.56 -2.27 -23.59
CA SER A 492 -16.92 -3.57 -23.81
C SER A 492 -15.90 -3.94 -22.70
N THR A 493 -15.17 -2.95 -22.18
CA THR A 493 -14.25 -3.10 -21.06
C THR A 493 -14.98 -3.50 -19.78
N ALA A 494 -16.08 -2.82 -19.44
CA ALA A 494 -16.89 -3.16 -18.29
C ALA A 494 -17.52 -4.56 -18.42
N ASP A 495 -18.01 -4.90 -19.61
CA ASP A 495 -18.55 -6.24 -19.89
C ASP A 495 -17.46 -7.32 -19.78
N TRP A 496 -16.25 -7.05 -20.26
CA TRP A 496 -15.10 -7.94 -20.08
C TRP A 496 -14.76 -8.12 -18.61
N PHE A 497 -14.74 -7.04 -17.83
CA PHE A 497 -14.51 -7.12 -16.39
C PHE A 497 -15.60 -7.96 -15.72
N ALA A 498 -16.89 -7.72 -15.98
CA ALA A 498 -18.00 -8.48 -15.39
C ALA A 498 -17.87 -10.00 -15.63
N ARG A 499 -17.44 -10.42 -16.83
CA ARG A 499 -17.21 -11.84 -17.16
C ARG A 499 -16.02 -12.45 -16.41
N ASN A 500 -15.00 -11.66 -16.14
CA ASN A 500 -13.73 -12.12 -15.53
C ASN A 500 -13.61 -11.78 -14.03
N ALA A 501 -14.50 -10.95 -13.48
CA ALA A 501 -14.32 -10.35 -12.16
C ALA A 501 -14.12 -11.42 -11.08
N ARG A 502 -14.88 -12.52 -11.13
CA ARG A 502 -14.78 -13.64 -10.17
C ARG A 502 -13.40 -14.28 -10.15
N THR A 503 -12.75 -14.44 -11.30
CA THR A 503 -11.40 -15.01 -11.37
C THR A 503 -10.35 -13.98 -10.98
N LEU A 504 -10.58 -12.69 -11.27
CA LEU A 504 -9.64 -11.62 -10.96
C LEU A 504 -9.63 -11.19 -9.47
N ARG A 505 -10.62 -11.63 -8.68
CA ARG A 505 -10.71 -11.31 -7.24
C ARG A 505 -9.54 -11.86 -6.43
N ILE A 506 -9.16 -11.09 -5.44
CA ILE A 506 -8.17 -11.49 -4.43
C ILE A 506 -8.65 -12.63 -3.53
N ASP A 507 -9.96 -12.72 -3.26
CA ASP A 507 -10.51 -13.70 -2.29
C ASP A 507 -10.19 -15.15 -2.71
N GLY A 508 -10.41 -15.49 -3.98
CA GLY A 508 -10.08 -16.83 -4.48
C GLY A 508 -8.60 -17.16 -4.39
N SER A 509 -7.72 -16.18 -4.55
CA SER A 509 -6.27 -16.34 -4.34
C SER A 509 -5.94 -16.58 -2.87
N LEU A 510 -6.59 -15.86 -1.96
CA LEU A 510 -6.37 -15.98 -0.51
C LEU A 510 -6.86 -17.33 0.02
N GLU A 511 -8.06 -17.76 -0.41
CA GLU A 511 -8.64 -19.07 -0.09
C GLU A 511 -7.73 -20.20 -0.56
N LEU A 512 -7.25 -20.13 -1.81
CA LEU A 512 -6.33 -21.14 -2.37
C LEU A 512 -5.00 -21.24 -1.60
N VAL A 513 -4.52 -20.13 -1.04
CA VAL A 513 -3.34 -20.14 -0.16
C VAL A 513 -3.65 -20.84 1.17
N VAL A 514 -4.77 -20.52 1.82
CA VAL A 514 -5.16 -21.12 3.10
C VAL A 514 -5.48 -22.61 2.96
N GLU A 515 -6.16 -23.02 1.90
CA GLU A 515 -6.37 -24.45 1.58
C GLU A 515 -5.04 -25.15 1.35
N GLY A 516 -4.11 -24.49 0.66
CA GLY A 516 -2.77 -24.98 0.45
C GLY A 516 -2.01 -25.20 1.76
N TYR A 517 -2.20 -24.35 2.76
CA TYR A 517 -1.64 -24.56 4.10
C TYR A 517 -2.19 -25.81 4.77
N ALA A 518 -3.51 -26.01 4.74
CA ALA A 518 -4.14 -27.17 5.34
C ALA A 518 -3.62 -28.49 4.73
N GLN A 519 -3.52 -28.55 3.40
CA GLN A 519 -2.99 -29.71 2.66
C GLN A 519 -1.52 -30.00 3.01
N MET A 520 -0.68 -28.97 3.11
CA MET A 520 0.72 -29.17 3.45
C MET A 520 0.87 -29.73 4.87
N LEU A 521 0.09 -29.21 5.81
CA LEU A 521 0.14 -29.66 7.20
C LEU A 521 -0.45 -31.06 7.40
N SER A 522 -1.43 -31.48 6.61
CA SER A 522 -1.92 -32.87 6.63
C SER A 522 -0.84 -33.83 6.12
N CYS A 523 -0.24 -33.55 4.95
CA CYS A 523 0.83 -34.37 4.40
C CYS A 523 2.05 -34.46 5.34
N ALA A 524 2.43 -33.34 5.97
CA ALA A 524 3.55 -33.31 6.92
C ALA A 524 3.27 -34.09 8.20
N ARG A 525 2.00 -34.25 8.61
CA ARG A 525 1.61 -35.09 9.75
C ARG A 525 1.63 -36.58 9.38
N GLU A 526 1.20 -36.92 8.17
CA GLU A 526 1.23 -38.29 7.65
C GLU A 526 2.67 -38.79 7.49
N ALA A 527 3.57 -37.99 6.91
CA ALA A 527 4.98 -38.35 6.74
C ALA A 527 5.76 -38.50 8.06
N ARG A 528 5.19 -38.07 9.20
CA ARG A 528 5.78 -38.20 10.55
C ARG A 528 5.21 -39.39 11.33
N ARG A 529 4.12 -40.00 10.86
CA ARG A 529 3.58 -41.26 11.39
C ARG A 529 4.28 -42.41 10.69
#